data_AF-A0A8T3LZC3-F1
#
_entry.id   AF-A0A8T3LZC3-F1
#
_cell.length_a   1.000
_cell.length_b   1.000
_cell.length_c   1.000
_cell.angle_alpha   90.00
_cell.angle_beta   90.00
_cell.angle_gamma   90.00
#
_symmetry.space_group_name_H-M   'P 1'
#
loop_
_entity.id
_entity.type
_entity.pdbx_description
1 polymer ?
#
loop_
_entity_poly.entity_id
_entity_poly.type
_entity_poly.pdbx_seq_one_letter_code
_entity_poly.pdbx_strand_id
1 'polypeptide(L)'
;MTEAPPTPLIASDDHLAHAGLVELMSGREIPCHESPQRAIAIRDALLTSADYALEPPELHGPDPISAVHEVELIDMVEHVWTDAVADGWDTSRPLLADTFMLRGYAGPMALDALPAPRHLRLGAYCFDTATPIVAGTWGAARAAVDIALTAADRVLAG
;
A
#
# COMPACT_ATOMS: atom_id res chain seq x y z
N MET A 1 5.95 -43.43 -0.20
CA MET A 1 6.49 -42.07 -0.03
C MET A 1 5.31 -41.20 0.35
N THR A 2 5.26 -40.69 1.57
CA THR A 2 4.30 -39.65 1.94
C THR A 2 4.73 -38.37 1.23
N GLU A 3 3.87 -37.89 0.34
CA GLU A 3 4.06 -36.62 -0.36
C GLU A 3 4.12 -35.51 0.69
N ALA A 4 5.06 -34.56 0.55
CA ALA A 4 5.14 -33.42 1.45
C ALA A 4 3.85 -32.59 1.32
N PRO A 5 3.33 -31.99 2.41
CA PRO A 5 2.18 -31.11 2.29
C PRO A 5 2.51 -29.95 1.33
N PRO A 6 1.51 -29.43 0.60
CA PRO A 6 1.70 -28.29 -0.28
C PRO A 6 2.18 -27.06 0.51
N THR A 7 2.96 -26.21 -0.15
CA THR A 7 3.45 -24.95 0.42
C THR A 7 2.29 -23.98 0.60
N PRO A 8 2.10 -23.38 1.80
CA PRO A 8 1.08 -22.35 1.99
C PRO A 8 1.29 -21.14 1.09
N LEU A 9 0.27 -20.75 0.33
CA LEU A 9 0.18 -19.51 -0.42
C LEU A 9 -0.80 -18.60 0.32
N ILE A 10 -0.27 -17.63 1.08
CA ILE A 10 -1.12 -16.66 1.78
C ILE A 10 -1.57 -15.58 0.82
N ALA A 11 -2.87 -15.39 0.65
CA ALA A 11 -3.40 -14.32 -0.18
C ALA A 11 -4.80 -13.85 0.27
N SER A 12 -5.14 -12.61 -0.10
CA SER A 12 -6.47 -12.01 0.05
C SER A 12 -6.83 -11.28 -1.24
N ASP A 13 -8.13 -11.18 -1.55
CA ASP A 13 -8.62 -10.37 -2.68
C ASP A 13 -8.71 -8.86 -2.33
N ASP A 14 -8.37 -8.44 -1.10
CA ASP A 14 -8.43 -7.02 -0.69
C ASP A 14 -7.54 -6.10 -1.55
N HIS A 15 -6.48 -6.65 -2.16
CA HIS A 15 -5.62 -5.92 -3.08
C HIS A 15 -6.38 -5.41 -4.32
N LEU A 16 -7.55 -6.00 -4.66
CA LEU A 16 -8.40 -5.56 -5.77
C LEU A 16 -8.94 -4.14 -5.56
N ALA A 17 -9.02 -3.67 -4.30
CA ALA A 17 -9.50 -2.33 -3.98
C ALA A 17 -8.46 -1.23 -4.30
N HIS A 18 -7.17 -1.58 -4.41
CA HIS A 18 -6.11 -0.68 -4.85
C HIS A 18 -5.96 -0.76 -6.38
N ALA A 19 -6.87 -0.08 -7.09
CA ALA A 19 -7.02 -0.18 -8.54
C ALA A 19 -7.33 1.18 -9.18
N GLY A 20 -7.37 1.21 -10.52
CA GLY A 20 -7.65 2.44 -11.29
C GLY A 20 -6.56 3.51 -11.17
N LEU A 21 -5.34 3.06 -10.88
CA LEU A 21 -4.20 3.91 -10.57
C LEU A 21 -3.60 4.50 -11.85
N VAL A 22 -3.15 5.75 -11.75
CA VAL A 22 -2.31 6.39 -12.75
C VAL A 22 -1.01 6.86 -12.12
N GLU A 23 0.08 6.81 -12.88
CA GLU A 23 1.37 7.33 -12.49
C GLU A 23 1.84 8.39 -13.50
N LEU A 24 2.67 9.32 -13.03
CA LEU A 24 3.28 10.32 -13.89
C LEU A 24 4.66 9.85 -14.36
N MET A 25 4.79 9.56 -15.65
CA MET A 25 6.05 9.16 -16.27
C MET A 25 6.46 10.17 -17.35
N SER A 26 7.64 10.78 -17.20
CA SER A 26 8.14 11.82 -18.12
C SER A 26 7.14 12.94 -18.40
N GLY A 27 6.41 13.39 -17.36
CA GLY A 27 5.41 14.46 -17.45
C GLY A 27 4.08 14.03 -18.08
N ARG A 28 3.85 12.73 -18.29
CA ARG A 28 2.60 12.19 -18.84
C ARG A 28 1.94 11.25 -17.86
N GLU A 29 0.63 11.36 -17.75
CA GLU A 29 -0.19 10.39 -17.05
C GLU A 29 -0.26 9.09 -17.87
N ILE A 30 0.05 7.97 -17.22
CA ILE A 30 -0.04 6.62 -17.78
C ILE A 30 -0.73 5.69 -16.77
N PRO A 31 -1.33 4.57 -17.22
CA PRO A 31 -1.79 3.53 -16.28
C PRO A 31 -0.61 3.06 -15.41
N CYS A 32 -0.85 2.90 -14.11
CA CYS A 32 0.18 2.44 -13.20
C CYS A 32 0.67 1.03 -13.60
N HIS A 33 1.98 0.81 -13.51
CA HIS A 33 2.55 -0.50 -13.74
C HIS A 33 2.12 -1.53 -12.69
N GLU A 34 1.93 -1.07 -11.44
CA GLU A 34 1.28 -1.90 -10.44
C GLU A 34 -0.23 -1.91 -10.64
N SER A 35 -0.77 -3.11 -10.86
CA SER A 35 -2.19 -3.35 -11.09
C SER A 35 -2.62 -4.66 -10.42
N PRO A 36 -3.90 -4.79 -10.01
CA PRO A 36 -4.41 -6.00 -9.38
C PRO A 36 -4.20 -7.28 -10.21
N GLN A 37 -4.12 -7.15 -11.54
CA GLN A 37 -3.87 -8.27 -12.46
C GLN A 37 -2.54 -8.97 -12.18
N ARG A 38 -1.54 -8.29 -11.61
CA ARG A 38 -0.24 -8.90 -11.29
C ARG A 38 -0.38 -9.98 -10.22
N ALA A 39 -1.06 -9.68 -9.11
CA ALA A 39 -1.28 -10.63 -8.03
C ALA A 39 -2.19 -11.79 -8.47
N ILE A 40 -3.23 -11.52 -9.27
CA ILE A 40 -4.08 -12.55 -9.88
C ILE A 40 -3.23 -13.51 -10.73
N ALA A 41 -2.42 -12.98 -11.64
CA ALA A 41 -1.59 -13.80 -12.53
C ALA A 41 -0.59 -14.67 -11.76
N ILE A 42 0.02 -14.14 -10.69
CA ILE A 42 0.93 -14.90 -9.83
C ILE A 42 0.18 -16.02 -9.10
N ARG A 43 -0.95 -15.70 -8.45
CA ARG A 43 -1.78 -16.70 -7.75
C ARG A 43 -2.22 -17.81 -8.69
N ASP A 44 -2.80 -17.45 -9.83
CA ASP A 44 -3.34 -18.40 -10.79
C ASP A 44 -2.23 -19.29 -11.36
N ALA A 45 -1.03 -18.75 -11.62
CA ALA A 45 0.12 -19.53 -12.07
C ALA A 45 0.59 -20.54 -11.00
N LEU A 46 0.68 -20.14 -9.73
CA LEU A 46 1.10 -21.03 -8.64
C LEU A 46 0.11 -22.16 -8.40
N LEU A 47 -1.19 -21.85 -8.48
CA LEU A 47 -2.28 -22.81 -8.28
C LEU A 47 -2.49 -23.77 -9.48
N THR A 48 -1.73 -23.65 -10.56
CA THR A 48 -1.72 -24.67 -11.63
C THR A 48 -1.06 -25.98 -11.21
N SER A 49 -0.20 -25.93 -10.17
CA SER A 49 0.46 -27.08 -9.57
C SER A 49 -0.23 -27.49 -8.27
N ALA A 50 -0.05 -28.75 -7.86
CA ALA A 50 -0.46 -29.19 -6.52
C ALA A 50 0.56 -28.82 -5.43
N ASP A 51 1.62 -28.07 -5.78
CA ASP A 51 2.73 -27.72 -4.88
C ASP A 51 2.34 -26.60 -3.91
N TYR A 52 1.22 -25.89 -4.14
CA TYR A 52 0.76 -24.77 -3.34
C TYR A 52 -0.70 -24.94 -2.89
N ALA A 53 -0.99 -24.49 -1.68
CA ALA A 53 -2.36 -24.45 -1.14
C ALA A 53 -2.69 -23.03 -0.68
N LEU A 54 -3.82 -22.50 -1.14
CA LEU A 54 -4.28 -21.17 -0.78
C LEU A 54 -4.74 -21.14 0.69
N GLU A 55 -4.23 -20.18 1.46
CA GLU A 55 -4.62 -19.91 2.83
C GLU A 55 -4.96 -18.42 3.03
N PRO A 56 -5.95 -18.09 3.88
CA PRO A 56 -6.25 -16.71 4.22
C PRO A 56 -5.18 -16.15 5.18
N PRO A 57 -4.95 -14.82 5.18
CA PRO A 57 -4.12 -14.18 6.19
C PRO A 57 -4.79 -14.17 7.57
N GLU A 58 -3.97 -14.23 8.61
CA GLU A 58 -4.34 -14.01 10.01
C GLU A 58 -4.17 -12.51 10.36
N LEU A 59 -4.93 -12.00 11.34
CA LEU A 59 -4.85 -10.60 11.75
C LEU A 59 -3.73 -10.39 12.77
N HIS A 60 -2.81 -9.47 12.49
CA HIS A 60 -1.65 -9.19 13.38
C HIS A 60 -1.75 -7.87 14.17
N GLY A 61 -2.79 -7.07 13.91
CA GLY A 61 -2.98 -5.78 14.59
C GLY A 61 -1.95 -4.70 14.17
N PRO A 62 -1.97 -3.53 14.83
CA PRO A 62 -1.13 -2.39 14.44
C PRO A 62 0.30 -2.47 14.98
N ASP A 63 0.53 -3.20 16.07
CA ASP A 63 1.82 -3.21 16.78
C ASP A 63 3.00 -3.60 15.87
N PRO A 64 2.91 -4.66 15.04
CA PRO A 64 4.00 -5.02 14.12
C PRO A 64 4.31 -3.95 13.06
N ILE A 65 3.30 -3.16 12.66
CA ILE A 65 3.48 -2.06 11.68
C ILE A 65 4.27 -0.95 12.34
N SER A 66 3.86 -0.53 13.54
CA SER A 66 4.54 0.53 14.30
C SER A 66 5.93 0.14 14.81
N ALA A 67 6.27 -1.14 14.82
CA ALA A 67 7.62 -1.62 15.08
C ALA A 67 8.61 -1.28 13.94
N VAL A 68 8.10 -0.96 12.73
CA VAL A 68 8.91 -0.66 11.54
C VAL A 68 8.66 0.74 10.99
N HIS A 69 7.40 1.21 11.02
CA HIS A 69 6.98 2.48 10.46
C HIS A 69 6.66 3.52 11.53
N GLU A 70 7.00 4.78 11.27
CA GLU A 70 6.61 5.90 12.14
C GLU A 70 5.08 5.98 12.25
N VAL A 71 4.59 6.26 13.46
CA VAL A 71 3.14 6.32 13.74
C VAL A 71 2.47 7.40 12.89
N GLU A 72 3.17 8.51 12.64
CA GLU A 72 2.67 9.60 11.81
C GLU A 72 2.54 9.22 10.33
N LEU A 73 3.39 8.31 9.81
CA LEU A 73 3.23 7.76 8.47
C LEU A 73 2.00 6.86 8.41
N ILE A 74 1.81 6.01 9.41
CA ILE A 74 0.65 5.10 9.50
C ILE A 74 -0.64 5.91 9.53
N ASP A 75 -0.71 6.89 10.45
CA ASP A 75 -1.83 7.81 10.59
C ASP A 75 -2.12 8.58 9.28
N MET A 76 -1.07 9.01 8.58
CA MET A 76 -1.19 9.65 7.28
C MET A 76 -1.84 8.72 6.27
N VAL A 77 -1.27 7.53 6.01
CA VAL A 77 -1.79 6.61 4.97
C VAL A 77 -3.23 6.17 5.28
N GLU A 78 -3.57 5.96 6.54
CA GLU A 78 -4.92 5.53 6.96
C GLU A 78 -6.00 6.58 6.60
N HIS A 79 -5.69 7.87 6.77
CA HIS A 79 -6.69 8.93 6.69
C HIS A 79 -6.50 9.88 5.50
N VAL A 80 -5.41 9.74 4.73
CA VAL A 80 -5.08 10.65 3.62
C VAL A 80 -6.23 10.77 2.61
N TRP A 81 -6.87 9.65 2.26
CA TRP A 81 -7.97 9.65 1.32
C TRP A 81 -9.22 10.32 1.90
N THR A 82 -9.59 9.98 3.13
CA THR A 82 -10.78 10.55 3.78
C THR A 82 -10.64 12.05 3.98
N ASP A 83 -9.45 12.52 4.37
CA ASP A 83 -9.15 13.94 4.54
C ASP A 83 -9.25 14.68 3.19
N ALA A 84 -8.75 14.09 2.10
CA ALA A 84 -8.86 14.71 0.78
C ALA A 84 -10.31 14.82 0.29
N VAL A 85 -11.11 13.77 0.47
CA VAL A 85 -12.53 13.78 0.10
C VAL A 85 -13.30 14.82 0.90
N ALA A 86 -13.02 14.95 2.20
CA ALA A 86 -13.61 15.99 3.04
C ALA A 86 -13.27 17.40 2.56
N ASP A 87 -12.06 17.60 2.03
CA ASP A 87 -11.59 18.87 1.44
C ASP A 87 -12.03 19.06 -0.04
N GLY A 88 -12.90 18.19 -0.55
CA GLY A 88 -13.52 18.34 -1.87
C GLY A 88 -12.75 17.71 -3.04
N TRP A 89 -11.85 16.76 -2.76
CA TRP A 89 -11.13 16.03 -3.80
C TRP A 89 -12.08 15.27 -4.74
N ASP A 90 -11.75 15.29 -6.03
CA ASP A 90 -12.46 14.51 -7.06
C ASP A 90 -12.15 13.03 -6.89
N THR A 91 -13.11 12.26 -6.36
CA THR A 91 -12.97 10.82 -6.10
C THR A 91 -12.77 9.98 -7.36
N SER A 92 -12.94 10.55 -8.56
CA SER A 92 -12.61 9.86 -9.82
C SER A 92 -11.11 9.86 -10.13
N ARG A 93 -10.30 10.61 -9.37
CA ARG A 93 -8.84 10.73 -9.56
C ARG A 93 -8.07 10.23 -8.33
N PRO A 94 -6.93 9.54 -8.52
CA PRO A 94 -6.05 9.22 -7.41
C PRO A 94 -5.36 10.47 -6.87
N LEU A 95 -4.99 10.42 -5.59
CA LEU A 95 -4.10 11.40 -4.97
C LEU A 95 -2.66 11.12 -5.39
N LEU A 96 -1.97 12.18 -5.82
CA LEU A 96 -0.56 12.19 -6.14
C LEU A 96 0.09 13.33 -5.36
N ALA A 97 1.31 13.12 -4.86
CA ALA A 97 2.09 14.22 -4.33
C ALA A 97 2.46 15.17 -5.47
N ASP A 98 2.14 16.47 -5.34
CA ASP A 98 2.51 17.50 -6.32
C ASP A 98 3.51 18.53 -5.75
N THR A 99 3.71 18.49 -4.45
CA THR A 99 4.58 19.37 -3.67
C THR A 99 5.43 18.48 -2.77
N PHE A 100 6.74 18.70 -2.70
CA PHE A 100 7.67 17.84 -1.96
C PHE A 100 8.45 18.64 -0.90
N MET A 101 8.55 18.08 0.30
CA MET A 101 9.29 18.70 1.40
C MET A 101 10.78 18.39 1.28
N LEU A 102 11.57 19.37 0.84
CA LEU A 102 13.03 19.26 0.78
C LEU A 102 13.63 19.74 2.11
N ARG A 103 13.90 18.83 3.07
CA ARG A 103 14.41 19.19 4.41
C ARG A 103 15.69 20.03 4.41
N GLY A 104 16.52 19.90 3.37
CA GLY A 104 17.74 20.72 3.21
C GLY A 104 17.50 22.14 2.69
N TYR A 105 16.27 22.48 2.28
CA TYR A 105 15.91 23.76 1.69
C TYR A 105 15.21 24.64 2.72
N ALA A 106 15.99 25.28 3.60
CA ALA A 106 15.48 26.27 4.54
C ALA A 106 15.39 27.64 3.84
N GLY A 107 14.16 28.13 3.64
CA GLY A 107 13.90 29.42 3.00
C GLY A 107 12.53 29.97 3.37
N PRO A 108 12.06 31.05 2.73
CA PRO A 108 10.76 31.67 3.01
C PRO A 108 9.56 30.74 2.84
N MET A 109 9.75 29.58 2.19
CA MET A 109 8.75 28.54 1.99
C MET A 109 8.88 27.36 2.96
N ALA A 110 9.68 27.50 4.02
CA ALA A 110 9.75 26.50 5.08
C ALA A 110 8.40 26.41 5.81
N LEU A 111 8.02 25.18 6.18
CA LEU A 111 6.86 24.93 7.02
C LEU A 111 7.32 24.77 8.47
N ASP A 112 6.73 25.55 9.38
CA ASP A 112 6.96 25.41 10.82
C ASP A 112 6.41 24.08 11.36
N ALA A 113 5.33 23.58 10.76
CA ALA A 113 4.71 22.30 11.06
C ALA A 113 3.99 21.74 9.82
N LEU A 114 3.77 20.43 9.79
CA LEU A 114 2.96 19.80 8.75
C LEU A 114 1.48 20.23 8.89
N PRO A 115 0.76 20.43 7.76
CA PRO A 115 -0.66 20.81 7.80
C PRO A 115 -1.54 19.80 8.54
N ALA A 116 -2.68 20.23 9.09
CA ALA A 116 -3.59 19.31 9.77
C ALA A 116 -4.18 18.23 8.83
N PRO A 117 -4.71 18.55 7.63
CA PRO A 117 -5.18 17.54 6.68
C PRO A 117 -4.02 16.70 6.13
N ARG A 118 -4.15 15.37 6.16
CA ARG A 118 -3.05 14.45 5.86
C ARG A 118 -2.69 14.35 4.38
N HIS A 119 -3.63 14.59 3.48
CA HIS A 119 -3.35 14.65 2.04
C HIS A 119 -2.38 15.77 1.66
N LEU A 120 -2.34 16.87 2.42
CA LEU A 120 -1.36 17.93 2.24
C LEU A 120 0.04 17.56 2.77
N ARG A 121 0.18 16.39 3.41
CA ARG A 121 1.46 15.87 3.93
C ARG A 121 2.12 14.87 3.00
N LEU A 122 1.49 14.49 1.87
CA LEU A 122 2.03 13.48 0.95
C LEU A 122 3.48 13.75 0.57
N GLY A 123 3.81 15.01 0.26
CA GLY A 123 5.16 15.46 -0.05
C GLY A 123 6.22 15.34 1.05
N ALA A 124 5.80 15.16 2.31
CA ALA A 124 6.71 14.95 3.44
C ALA A 124 7.06 13.47 3.64
N TYR A 125 6.24 12.56 3.11
CA TYR A 125 6.37 11.11 3.27
C TYR A 125 6.64 10.36 1.97
N CYS A 126 6.52 11.03 0.82
CA CYS A 126 6.77 10.50 -0.51
C CYS A 126 7.83 11.37 -1.22
N PHE A 127 8.57 10.78 -2.16
CA PHE A 127 9.61 11.44 -2.93
C PHE A 127 9.44 11.28 -4.45
N ASP A 128 8.31 10.72 -4.90
CA ASP A 128 7.98 10.55 -6.31
C ASP A 128 6.47 10.72 -6.58
N THR A 129 6.09 10.57 -7.84
CA THR A 129 4.70 10.71 -8.34
C THR A 129 4.17 9.42 -8.95
N ALA A 130 4.76 8.28 -8.58
CA ALA A 130 4.46 6.96 -9.13
C ALA A 130 3.69 6.07 -8.13
N THR A 131 3.47 6.51 -6.89
CA THR A 131 2.72 5.79 -5.87
C THR A 131 1.38 6.47 -5.53
N PRO A 132 0.37 6.41 -6.41
CA PRO A 132 -0.94 7.03 -6.19
C PRO A 132 -1.71 6.43 -5.00
N ILE A 133 -2.48 7.26 -4.31
CA ILE A 133 -3.42 6.82 -3.28
C ILE A 133 -4.87 6.90 -3.78
N VAL A 134 -5.65 5.85 -3.52
CA VAL A 134 -7.09 5.76 -3.80
C VAL A 134 -7.83 5.28 -2.55
N ALA A 135 -9.16 5.26 -2.61
CA ALA A 135 -10.02 4.82 -1.50
C ALA A 135 -9.63 3.46 -0.90
N GLY A 136 -9.22 2.50 -1.74
CA GLY A 136 -8.87 1.15 -1.31
C GLY A 136 -7.41 0.96 -0.87
N THR A 137 -6.56 1.98 -0.95
CA THR A 137 -5.11 1.82 -0.68
C THR A 137 -4.84 1.36 0.75
N TRP A 138 -5.46 2.00 1.76
CA TRP A 138 -5.22 1.65 3.16
C TRP A 138 -5.62 0.19 3.45
N GLY A 139 -6.81 -0.23 3.03
CA GLY A 139 -7.29 -1.60 3.23
C GLY A 139 -6.39 -2.63 2.55
N ALA A 140 -6.00 -2.39 1.29
CA ALA A 140 -5.09 -3.26 0.55
C ALA A 140 -3.70 -3.36 1.22
N ALA A 141 -3.13 -2.23 1.65
CA ALA A 141 -1.85 -2.19 2.34
C ALA A 141 -1.90 -2.92 3.69
N ARG A 142 -3.00 -2.79 4.44
CA ARG A 142 -3.22 -3.52 5.69
C ARG A 142 -3.31 -5.02 5.45
N ALA A 143 -4.09 -5.47 4.47
CA ALA A 143 -4.14 -6.88 4.12
C ALA A 143 -2.77 -7.43 3.69
N ALA A 144 -1.97 -6.64 2.97
CA ALA A 144 -0.62 -7.04 2.55
C ALA A 144 0.34 -7.28 3.74
N VAL A 145 0.22 -6.49 4.82
CA VAL A 145 0.98 -6.72 6.06
C VAL A 145 0.59 -8.07 6.67
N ASP A 146 -0.71 -8.32 6.81
CA ASP A 146 -1.24 -9.53 7.43
C ASP A 146 -0.86 -10.78 6.60
N ILE A 147 -0.84 -10.67 5.26
CA ILE A 147 -0.30 -11.69 4.35
C ILE A 147 1.18 -11.98 4.64
N ALA A 148 2.01 -10.95 4.74
CA ALA A 148 3.44 -11.11 4.96
C ALA A 148 3.76 -11.72 6.33
N LEU A 149 3.06 -11.29 7.38
CA LEU A 149 3.27 -11.79 8.74
C LEU A 149 2.75 -13.21 8.92
N THR A 150 1.60 -13.56 8.34
CA THR A 150 1.12 -14.95 8.33
C THR A 150 2.14 -15.86 7.65
N ALA A 151 2.69 -15.46 6.50
CA ALA A 151 3.72 -16.23 5.82
C ALA A 151 4.98 -16.38 6.68
N ALA A 152 5.40 -15.32 7.38
CA ALA A 152 6.52 -15.38 8.33
C ALA A 152 6.23 -16.37 9.48
N ASP A 153 5.03 -16.37 10.04
CA ASP A 153 4.63 -17.29 11.10
C ASP A 153 4.66 -18.75 10.64
N ARG A 154 4.21 -19.04 9.40
CA ARG A 154 4.31 -20.38 8.80
C ARG A 154 5.77 -20.84 8.70
N VAL A 155 6.67 -19.97 8.26
CA VAL A 155 8.10 -20.30 8.18
C VAL A 155 8.71 -20.53 9.58
N LEU A 156 8.33 -19.73 10.57
CA LEU A 156 8.82 -19.87 11.94
C LEU A 156 8.30 -21.12 12.65
N ALA A 157 7.11 -21.61 12.27
CA ALA A 157 6.52 -22.83 12.79
C ALA A 157 7.19 -24.13 12.27
N GLY A 158 7.94 -24.05 11.17
CA GLY A 158 8.60 -25.18 10.50
C GLY A 158 7.70 -25.98 9.59
#